data_AF-A0A2A2KS12-F1
#
_entry.id   AF-A0A2A2KS12-F1
#
_cell.length_a   1.000
_cell.length_b   1.000
_cell.length_c   1.000
_cell.angle_alpha   90.00
_cell.angle_beta   90.00
_cell.angle_gamma   90.00
#
_symmetry.space_group_name_H-M   'P 1'
#
loop_
_entity.id
_entity.type
_entity.pdbx_description
1 polymer ?
#
loop_
_entity_poly.entity_id
_entity_poly.type
_entity_poly.pdbx_seq_one_letter_code
_entity_poly.pdbx_strand_id
1 'polypeptide(L)'
;MSSEIKGAEKKVDIVELWRASESLPVQGRNKEDVALTRSSITERFQGERSDVWKNFGFITPKAQGIIIRKVINDWPYWKERYAMTLPFHFTAASTCISSVLIATRINSDMIGFNPKMGLIESCRTLPKSPWITSCYVSGITYVLLYTALVQPQIESELHPCASCVLGQNIAAAMIGGALLPAVCTPYMCGFLMMQETKKFPEPRNLLEMVTMCWEGSKIARTRMALVLPLQVAVAAASTYTLLWGRDRFYKTMDADPDLARELIHKSMNTVTFGERIRNYLKKIPAISGEIHTPPEKEDVKNFR
;
A
#
# COMPACT_ATOMS: atom_id res chain seq x y z
N MET A 1 24.12 73.40 -5.04
CA MET A 1 24.23 72.30 -4.08
C MET A 1 23.62 71.07 -4.72
N SER A 2 24.45 70.03 -4.83
CA SER A 2 24.23 68.79 -5.57
C SER A 2 23.52 67.76 -4.69
N SER A 3 22.56 67.02 -5.26
CA SER A 3 22.37 65.59 -4.97
C SER A 3 21.37 64.98 -5.97
N GLU A 4 21.87 64.58 -7.15
CA GLU A 4 21.18 63.64 -8.03
C GLU A 4 21.35 62.21 -7.50
N ILE A 5 20.23 61.53 -7.26
CA ILE A 5 20.18 60.10 -6.97
C ILE A 5 20.40 59.36 -8.29
N LYS A 6 21.62 58.85 -8.52
CA LYS A 6 21.90 57.87 -9.58
C LYS A 6 21.62 56.47 -9.07
N GLY A 7 20.45 55.92 -9.42
CA GLY A 7 20.17 54.49 -9.30
C GLY A 7 20.99 53.73 -10.33
N ALA A 8 22.03 53.03 -9.87
CA ALA A 8 22.81 52.13 -10.70
C ALA A 8 22.06 50.78 -10.81
N GLU A 9 21.63 50.42 -12.02
CA GLU A 9 21.26 49.04 -12.37
C GLU A 9 22.48 48.13 -12.15
N LYS A 10 22.50 47.39 -11.04
CA LYS A 10 23.43 46.27 -10.87
C LYS A 10 22.93 45.11 -11.72
N LYS A 11 23.61 44.85 -12.84
CA LYS A 11 23.50 43.58 -13.56
C LYS A 11 23.90 42.45 -12.60
N VAL A 12 22.91 41.68 -12.18
CA VAL A 12 23.12 40.50 -11.33
C VAL A 12 23.68 39.40 -12.22
N ASP A 13 24.95 39.05 -12.01
CA ASP A 13 25.60 37.96 -12.73
C ASP A 13 25.15 36.62 -12.14
N ILE A 14 24.42 35.85 -12.95
CA ILE A 14 23.80 34.57 -12.57
C ILE A 14 24.88 33.56 -12.14
N VAL A 15 26.10 33.69 -12.68
CA VAL A 15 27.22 32.80 -12.40
C VAL A 15 27.78 33.02 -10.99
N GLU A 16 27.78 34.26 -10.49
CA GLU A 16 28.22 34.55 -9.11
C GLU A 16 27.22 34.04 -8.07
N LEU A 17 25.92 34.16 -8.34
CA LEU A 17 24.87 33.57 -7.51
C LEU A 17 24.99 32.05 -7.40
N TRP A 18 25.38 31.40 -8.51
CA TRP A 18 25.55 29.95 -8.54
C TRP A 18 26.73 29.50 -7.67
N ARG A 19 27.88 30.19 -7.78
CA ARG A 19 29.05 29.92 -6.93
C ARG A 19 28.80 30.23 -5.45
N ALA A 20 28.02 31.27 -5.14
CA ALA A 20 27.65 31.59 -3.77
C ALA A 20 26.78 30.49 -3.14
N SER A 21 25.91 29.85 -3.92
CA SER A 21 25.05 28.75 -3.44
C SER A 21 25.83 27.47 -3.07
N GLU A 22 26.98 27.25 -3.70
CA GLU A 22 27.84 26.08 -3.46
C GLU A 22 28.65 26.21 -2.16
N SER A 23 28.76 27.43 -1.62
CA SER A 23 29.56 27.75 -0.42
C SER A 23 28.78 27.75 0.90
N LEU A 24 27.48 27.45 0.88
CA LEU A 24 26.68 27.38 2.11
C LEU A 24 26.96 26.06 2.85
N PRO A 25 27.38 26.11 4.13
CA PRO A 25 27.67 24.88 4.89
C PRO A 25 26.38 24.08 5.10
N VAL A 26 26.45 22.78 4.78
CA VAL A 26 25.39 21.79 4.99
C VAL A 26 25.23 21.53 6.50
N GLN A 27 24.61 22.47 7.22
CA GLN A 27 24.22 22.28 8.61
C GLN A 27 22.87 21.55 8.66
N GLY A 28 22.91 20.33 9.20
CA GLY A 28 21.78 19.66 9.83
C GLY A 28 20.62 19.25 8.93
N ARG A 29 20.77 18.19 8.13
CA ARG A 29 19.63 17.51 7.48
C ARG A 29 18.78 16.80 8.55
N ASN A 30 17.78 17.49 9.09
CA ASN A 30 16.61 16.83 9.64
C ASN A 30 15.77 16.28 8.48
N LYS A 31 15.34 15.02 8.58
CA LYS A 31 14.58 14.31 7.53
C LYS A 31 13.19 14.92 7.26
N GLU A 32 12.74 15.83 8.11
CA GLU A 32 11.42 16.48 8.02
C GLU A 32 11.43 17.73 7.12
N ASP A 33 12.57 18.40 6.96
CA ASP A 33 12.66 19.65 6.19
C ASP A 33 12.86 19.45 4.67
N VAL A 34 12.99 18.19 4.22
CA VAL A 34 13.19 17.85 2.81
C VAL A 34 11.93 18.10 1.97
N ALA A 35 10.77 18.26 2.61
CA ALA A 35 9.50 18.55 1.92
C ALA A 35 9.37 20.02 1.49
N LEU A 36 10.06 20.96 2.15
CA LEU A 36 9.85 22.42 1.94
C LEU A 36 10.81 23.06 0.93
N THR A 37 11.94 22.43 0.60
CA THR A 37 13.01 23.05 -0.23
C THR A 37 13.22 22.40 -1.59
N ARG A 38 12.31 21.53 -2.05
CA ARG A 38 12.29 21.07 -3.44
C ARG A 38 11.27 21.83 -4.29
N SER A 39 11.30 23.16 -4.22
CA SER A 39 10.90 24.02 -5.35
C SER A 39 11.98 23.97 -6.45
N SER A 40 12.31 22.73 -6.87
CA SER A 40 13.26 22.49 -7.94
C SER A 40 12.72 23.15 -9.21
N ILE A 41 13.63 23.70 -10.01
CA ILE A 41 13.41 24.41 -11.27
C ILE A 41 12.35 23.74 -12.19
N THR A 42 12.13 22.44 -12.05
CA THR A 42 11.04 21.63 -12.63
C THR A 42 9.62 22.16 -12.35
N GLU A 43 9.33 22.69 -11.15
CA GLU A 43 8.01 23.27 -10.81
C GLU A 43 7.72 24.56 -11.58
N ARG A 44 8.75 25.34 -11.95
CA ARG A 44 8.56 26.54 -12.81
C ARG A 44 8.11 26.20 -14.23
N PHE A 45 8.29 24.95 -14.67
CA PHE A 45 7.91 24.50 -16.01
C PHE A 45 6.61 23.67 -16.04
N GLN A 46 5.99 23.38 -14.88
CA GLN A 46 4.78 22.54 -14.80
C GLN A 46 3.46 23.31 -14.53
N GLY A 47 3.49 24.65 -14.63
CA GLY A 47 2.31 25.49 -14.36
C GLY A 47 2.20 25.89 -12.89
N GLU A 48 1.42 26.93 -12.59
CA GLU A 48 1.19 27.36 -11.21
C GLU A 48 0.56 26.23 -10.38
N ARG A 49 1.20 25.90 -9.26
CA ARG A 49 0.69 24.94 -8.26
C ARG A 49 -0.73 25.35 -7.84
N SER A 50 -1.69 24.42 -7.90
CA SER A 50 -3.07 24.72 -7.49
C SER A 50 -3.11 25.11 -6.01
N ASP A 51 -3.99 26.04 -5.65
CA ASP A 51 -4.08 26.56 -4.28
C ASP A 51 -4.46 25.47 -3.27
N VAL A 52 -5.11 24.41 -3.73
CA VAL A 52 -5.45 23.22 -2.94
C VAL A 52 -4.17 22.53 -2.46
N TRP A 53 -3.19 22.33 -3.36
CA TRP A 53 -1.91 21.70 -3.02
C TRP A 53 -1.01 22.55 -2.13
N LYS A 54 -1.04 23.88 -2.32
CA LYS A 54 -0.33 24.81 -1.41
C LYS A 54 -0.79 24.61 0.03
N ASN A 55 -2.10 24.44 0.25
CA ASN A 55 -2.66 24.21 1.57
C ASN A 55 -2.33 22.81 2.12
N PHE A 56 -2.27 21.78 1.27
CA PHE A 56 -1.82 20.43 1.67
C PHE A 56 -0.34 20.39 2.11
N GLY A 57 0.49 21.30 1.60
CA GLY A 57 1.91 21.39 1.99
C GLY A 57 2.14 21.68 3.48
N PHE A 58 1.13 22.17 4.20
CA PHE A 58 1.19 22.40 5.65
C PHE A 58 0.75 21.20 6.49
N ILE A 59 0.30 20.11 5.85
CA ILE A 59 -0.20 18.90 6.53
C ILE A 59 0.86 17.80 6.47
N THR A 60 1.04 17.05 7.57
CA THR A 60 1.91 15.88 7.62
C THR A 60 1.53 14.85 6.52
N PRO A 61 2.48 14.21 5.80
CA PRO A 61 2.17 13.28 4.70
C PRO A 61 1.21 12.14 5.06
N LYS A 62 1.23 11.67 6.31
CA LYS A 62 0.29 10.64 6.80
C LYS A 62 -1.14 11.17 6.90
N ALA A 63 -1.32 12.38 7.40
CA ALA A 63 -2.64 13.01 7.51
C ALA A 63 -3.18 13.40 6.13
N GLN A 64 -2.29 13.86 5.23
CA GLN A 64 -2.61 14.08 3.82
C GLN A 64 -3.17 12.81 3.16
N GLY A 65 -2.52 11.66 3.34
CA GLY A 65 -3.00 10.39 2.79
C GLY A 65 -4.38 9.98 3.31
N ILE A 66 -4.65 10.18 4.60
CA ILE A 66 -5.98 9.91 5.19
C ILE A 66 -7.06 10.80 4.56
N ILE A 67 -6.79 12.09 4.40
CA ILE A 67 -7.71 13.05 3.78
C ILE A 67 -7.98 12.65 2.32
N ILE A 68 -6.92 12.45 1.53
CA ILE A 68 -7.03 12.05 0.12
C ILE A 68 -7.85 10.76 -0.01
N ARG A 69 -7.62 9.78 0.85
CA ARG A 69 -8.39 8.52 0.84
C ARG A 69 -9.87 8.72 1.13
N LYS A 70 -10.23 9.62 2.04
CA LYS A 70 -11.63 9.98 2.29
C LYS A 70 -12.23 10.69 1.08
N VAL A 71 -11.51 11.64 0.49
CA VAL A 71 -11.94 12.38 -0.71
C VAL A 71 -12.17 11.43 -1.89
N ILE A 72 -11.27 10.48 -2.14
CA ILE A 72 -11.43 9.45 -3.17
C ILE A 72 -12.74 8.65 -2.97
N ASN A 73 -13.07 8.31 -1.72
CA ASN A 73 -14.29 7.56 -1.43
C ASN A 73 -15.56 8.39 -1.62
N ASP A 74 -15.51 9.70 -1.47
CA ASP A 74 -16.67 10.58 -1.70
C ASP A 74 -16.64 11.24 -3.08
N TRP A 75 -15.71 10.84 -3.93
CA TRP A 75 -15.50 11.44 -5.24
C TRP A 75 -16.73 11.25 -6.16
N PRO A 76 -17.24 12.32 -6.80
CA PRO A 76 -18.48 12.27 -7.57
C PRO A 76 -18.31 11.55 -8.91
N TYR A 77 -17.11 11.58 -9.50
CA TYR A 77 -16.84 10.91 -10.77
C TYR A 77 -16.61 9.42 -10.56
N TRP A 78 -17.65 8.62 -10.84
CA TRP A 78 -17.66 7.18 -10.59
C TRP A 78 -16.48 6.45 -11.25
N LYS A 79 -16.13 6.77 -12.51
CA LYS A 79 -15.03 6.10 -13.23
C LYS A 79 -13.68 6.30 -12.52
N GLU A 80 -13.39 7.50 -12.06
CA GLU A 80 -12.15 7.85 -11.35
C GLU A 80 -12.13 7.19 -9.96
N ARG A 81 -13.25 7.27 -9.24
CA ARG A 81 -13.44 6.63 -7.94
C ARG A 81 -13.21 5.11 -8.00
N TYR A 82 -13.84 4.43 -8.95
CA TYR A 82 -13.70 2.99 -9.09
C TYR A 82 -12.31 2.60 -9.59
N ALA A 83 -11.70 3.39 -10.46
CA ALA A 83 -10.31 3.17 -10.87
C ALA A 83 -9.32 3.29 -9.69
N MET A 84 -9.64 4.10 -8.67
CA MET A 84 -8.80 4.22 -7.46
C MET A 84 -9.08 3.17 -6.38
N THR A 85 -10.27 2.56 -6.37
CA THR A 85 -10.71 1.67 -5.27
C THR A 85 -10.80 0.19 -5.66
N LEU A 86 -11.31 -0.14 -6.85
CA LEU A 86 -11.48 -1.54 -7.28
C LEU A 86 -10.17 -2.32 -7.50
N PRO A 87 -9.08 -1.72 -8.04
CA PRO A 87 -7.83 -2.45 -8.26
C PRO A 87 -7.29 -3.16 -7.02
N PHE A 88 -7.41 -2.52 -5.85
CA PHE A 88 -7.05 -3.11 -4.56
C PHE A 88 -7.87 -4.36 -4.27
N HIS A 89 -9.20 -4.28 -4.38
CA HIS A 89 -10.11 -5.39 -4.07
C HIS A 89 -9.95 -6.57 -5.04
N PHE A 90 -9.80 -6.30 -6.34
CA PHE A 90 -9.59 -7.35 -7.33
C PHE A 90 -8.28 -8.09 -7.12
N THR A 91 -7.21 -7.36 -6.82
CA THR A 91 -5.91 -7.99 -6.55
C THR A 91 -5.97 -8.78 -5.23
N ALA A 92 -6.57 -8.23 -4.18
CA ALA A 92 -6.79 -8.95 -2.92
C ALA A 92 -7.59 -10.25 -3.14
N ALA A 93 -8.72 -10.19 -3.85
CA ALA A 93 -9.53 -11.35 -4.17
C ALA A 93 -8.75 -12.39 -4.99
N SER A 94 -7.96 -11.95 -5.97
CA SER A 94 -7.08 -12.82 -6.76
C SER A 94 -6.05 -13.54 -5.89
N THR A 95 -5.41 -12.83 -4.95
CA THR A 95 -4.46 -13.45 -4.00
C THR A 95 -5.13 -14.49 -3.11
N CYS A 96 -6.33 -14.22 -2.60
CA CYS A 96 -7.12 -15.18 -1.83
C CYS A 96 -7.46 -16.42 -2.65
N ILE A 97 -7.98 -16.25 -3.86
CA ILE A 97 -8.32 -17.39 -4.75
C ILE A 97 -7.08 -18.23 -5.04
N SER A 98 -5.97 -17.58 -5.38
CA SER A 98 -4.71 -18.25 -5.70
C SER A 98 -4.15 -19.05 -4.53
N SER A 99 -4.23 -18.49 -3.32
CA SER A 99 -3.83 -19.19 -2.10
C SER A 99 -4.68 -20.45 -1.86
N VAL A 100 -5.99 -20.40 -2.13
CA VAL A 100 -6.88 -21.56 -1.99
C VAL A 100 -6.53 -22.63 -3.03
N LEU A 101 -6.23 -22.25 -4.28
CA LEU A 101 -5.80 -23.19 -5.33
C LEU A 101 -4.51 -23.93 -4.94
N ILE A 102 -3.54 -23.22 -4.37
CA ILE A 102 -2.28 -23.79 -3.89
C ILE A 102 -2.51 -24.65 -2.67
N ALA A 103 -3.27 -24.15 -1.69
CA ALA A 103 -3.45 -24.80 -0.42
C ALA A 103 -4.25 -26.10 -0.53
N THR A 104 -5.32 -26.12 -1.32
CA THR A 104 -6.09 -27.34 -1.60
C THR A 104 -5.24 -28.40 -2.28
N ARG A 105 -4.35 -27.99 -3.18
CA ARG A 105 -3.41 -28.90 -3.84
C ARG A 105 -2.45 -29.55 -2.85
N ILE A 106 -1.85 -28.76 -1.96
CA ILE A 106 -0.96 -29.26 -0.91
C ILE A 106 -1.72 -30.16 0.06
N ASN A 107 -2.94 -29.77 0.43
CA ASN A 107 -3.80 -30.54 1.34
C ASN A 107 -4.12 -31.94 0.77
N SER A 108 -4.45 -32.03 -0.52
CA SER A 108 -4.72 -33.32 -1.18
C SER A 108 -3.53 -34.27 -1.21
N ASP A 109 -2.32 -33.75 -1.29
CA ASP A 109 -1.10 -34.53 -1.33
C ASP A 109 -0.66 -34.97 0.07
N MET A 110 -0.54 -34.02 1.01
CA MET A 110 -0.02 -34.30 2.35
C MET A 110 -1.04 -35.05 3.21
N ILE A 111 -2.29 -34.58 3.29
CA ILE A 111 -3.30 -35.19 4.18
C ILE A 111 -4.05 -36.30 3.45
N GLY A 112 -4.46 -36.04 2.20
CA GLY A 112 -5.23 -37.00 1.41
C GLY A 112 -4.42 -38.13 0.79
N PHE A 113 -3.08 -38.02 0.75
CA PHE A 113 -2.17 -38.93 0.01
C PHE A 113 -2.60 -39.19 -1.44
N ASN A 114 -3.39 -38.28 -2.03
CA ASN A 114 -3.94 -38.42 -3.37
C ASN A 114 -3.65 -37.15 -4.18
N PRO A 115 -2.51 -37.09 -4.88
CA PRO A 115 -2.16 -35.97 -5.73
C PRO A 115 -3.00 -35.91 -7.00
N LYS A 116 -4.05 -36.70 -7.20
CA LYS A 116 -4.97 -36.56 -8.35
C LYS A 116 -6.37 -36.10 -7.94
N MET A 117 -6.61 -35.89 -6.64
CA MET A 117 -7.90 -35.43 -6.13
C MET A 117 -8.28 -34.06 -6.74
N GLY A 118 -9.55 -33.93 -7.13
CA GLY A 118 -10.09 -32.69 -7.68
C GLY A 118 -10.18 -31.58 -6.63
N LEU A 119 -10.22 -30.31 -7.04
CA LEU A 119 -10.28 -29.18 -6.10
C LEU A 119 -11.56 -29.19 -5.25
N ILE A 120 -12.71 -29.41 -5.88
CA ILE A 120 -14.01 -29.46 -5.18
C ILE A 120 -14.08 -30.66 -4.25
N GLU A 121 -13.56 -31.79 -4.70
CA GLU A 121 -13.49 -33.02 -3.91
C GLU A 121 -12.63 -32.81 -2.66
N SER A 122 -11.42 -32.26 -2.84
CA SER A 122 -10.50 -31.88 -1.76
C SER A 122 -11.16 -30.95 -0.74
N CYS A 123 -11.89 -29.93 -1.18
CA CYS A 123 -12.59 -29.01 -0.27
C CYS A 123 -13.72 -29.67 0.54
N ARG A 124 -14.30 -30.77 0.05
CA ARG A 124 -15.42 -31.47 0.70
C ARG A 124 -14.95 -32.57 1.65
N THR A 125 -13.89 -33.29 1.28
CA THR A 125 -13.45 -34.51 1.99
C THR A 125 -12.35 -34.24 3.02
N LEU A 126 -11.48 -33.27 2.77
CA LEU A 126 -10.31 -32.98 3.62
C LEU A 126 -10.61 -31.90 4.66
N PRO A 127 -9.82 -31.82 5.75
CA PRO A 127 -9.94 -30.75 6.73
C PRO A 127 -9.85 -29.38 6.05
N LYS A 128 -10.75 -28.48 6.47
CA LYS A 128 -10.88 -27.15 5.86
C LYS A 128 -9.84 -26.14 6.36
N SER A 129 -9.25 -26.42 7.52
CA SER A 129 -8.32 -25.52 8.22
C SER A 129 -7.15 -25.03 7.34
N PRO A 130 -6.44 -25.88 6.57
CA PRO A 130 -5.28 -25.43 5.80
C PRO A 130 -5.62 -24.37 4.74
N TRP A 131 -6.68 -24.58 3.95
CA TRP A 131 -7.03 -23.64 2.88
C TRP A 131 -7.74 -22.39 3.39
N ILE A 132 -8.52 -22.49 4.48
CA ILE A 132 -9.13 -21.31 5.14
C ILE A 132 -8.02 -20.42 5.71
N THR A 133 -7.09 -21.00 6.47
CA THR A 133 -5.98 -20.25 7.09
C THR A 133 -5.09 -19.62 6.02
N SER A 134 -4.78 -20.37 4.96
CA SER A 134 -4.00 -19.85 3.83
C SER A 134 -4.69 -18.66 3.16
N CYS A 135 -6.01 -18.71 2.95
CA CYS A 135 -6.80 -17.60 2.42
C CYS A 135 -6.71 -16.34 3.29
N TYR A 136 -6.92 -16.49 4.60
CA TYR A 136 -6.84 -15.37 5.54
C TYR A 136 -5.44 -14.76 5.59
N VAL A 137 -4.41 -15.59 5.75
CA VAL A 137 -3.02 -15.13 5.85
C VAL A 137 -2.57 -14.43 4.57
N SER A 138 -2.97 -14.95 3.41
CA SER A 138 -2.67 -14.36 2.10
C SER A 138 -3.31 -12.99 1.92
N GLY A 139 -4.60 -12.89 2.23
CA GLY A 139 -5.35 -11.64 2.15
C GLY A 139 -4.76 -10.57 3.06
N ILE A 140 -4.51 -10.90 4.33
CA ILE A 140 -3.89 -9.97 5.30
C ILE A 140 -2.50 -9.54 4.81
N THR A 141 -1.67 -10.47 4.36
CA THR A 141 -0.32 -10.17 3.88
C THR A 141 -0.35 -9.23 2.68
N TYR A 142 -1.23 -9.48 1.70
CA TYR A 142 -1.38 -8.57 0.57
C TYR A 142 -1.80 -7.17 1.02
N VAL A 143 -2.78 -7.06 1.93
CA VAL A 143 -3.23 -5.76 2.45
C VAL A 143 -2.08 -5.02 3.15
N LEU A 144 -1.31 -5.70 3.98
CA LEU A 144 -0.15 -5.12 4.67
C LEU A 144 0.93 -4.64 3.68
N LEU A 145 1.28 -5.46 2.70
CA LEU A 145 2.29 -5.09 1.70
C LEU A 145 1.81 -3.95 0.81
N TYR A 146 0.54 -3.98 0.38
CA TYR A 146 -0.06 -2.93 -0.42
C TYR A 146 -0.11 -1.59 0.34
N THR A 147 -0.54 -1.61 1.60
CA THR A 147 -0.58 -0.41 2.46
C THR A 147 0.80 0.14 2.79
N ALA A 148 1.82 -0.72 2.92
CA ALA A 148 3.18 -0.29 3.20
C ALA A 148 3.94 0.24 1.97
N LEU A 149 3.74 -0.37 0.80
CA LEU A 149 4.56 -0.11 -0.39
C LEU A 149 3.84 0.74 -1.44
N VAL A 150 2.59 0.40 -1.76
CA VAL A 150 1.85 0.98 -2.90
C VAL A 150 1.05 2.21 -2.48
N GLN A 151 0.29 2.11 -1.39
CA GLN A 151 -0.60 3.18 -0.93
C GLN A 151 0.11 4.54 -0.73
N PRO A 152 1.29 4.62 -0.08
CA PRO A 152 1.96 5.90 0.14
C PRO A 152 2.38 6.58 -1.16
N GLN A 153 2.73 5.81 -2.19
CA GLN A 153 3.11 6.36 -3.49
C GLN A 153 1.91 6.94 -4.23
N ILE A 154 0.73 6.32 -4.11
CA ILE A 154 -0.50 6.77 -4.76
C ILE A 154 -1.11 7.98 -4.07
N GLU A 155 -0.98 8.10 -2.75
CA GLU A 155 -1.49 9.23 -1.98
C GLU A 155 -0.52 10.42 -1.97
N SER A 156 0.76 10.22 -2.27
CA SER A 156 1.72 11.33 -2.37
C SER A 156 1.43 12.27 -3.55
N GLU A 157 1.63 13.57 -3.38
CA GLU A 157 1.51 14.59 -4.43
C GLU A 157 2.47 14.32 -5.61
N LEU A 158 3.67 13.82 -5.30
CA LEU A 158 4.72 13.48 -6.27
C LEU A 158 4.25 12.44 -7.29
N HIS A 159 4.55 12.67 -8.57
CA HIS A 159 4.31 11.68 -9.62
C HIS A 159 5.06 10.38 -9.29
N PRO A 160 4.35 9.25 -9.11
CA PRO A 160 4.97 8.01 -8.73
C PRO A 160 5.72 7.43 -9.94
N CYS A 161 6.85 6.82 -9.66
CA CYS A 161 7.55 5.99 -10.63
C CYS A 161 6.65 4.80 -11.02
N ALA A 162 6.07 4.82 -12.22
CA ALA A 162 5.11 3.81 -12.67
C ALA A 162 5.69 2.39 -12.64
N SER A 163 6.96 2.23 -13.01
CA SER A 163 7.68 0.95 -12.93
C SER A 163 7.91 0.49 -11.49
N CYS A 164 8.13 1.42 -10.56
CA CYS A 164 8.32 1.13 -9.14
C CYS A 164 7.01 0.65 -8.49
N VAL A 165 5.90 1.35 -8.74
CA VAL A 165 4.56 0.94 -8.27
C VAL A 165 4.20 -0.44 -8.82
N LEU A 166 4.43 -0.65 -10.13
CA LEU A 166 4.17 -1.91 -10.80
C LEU A 166 4.99 -3.05 -10.18
N GLY A 167 6.29 -2.86 -10.01
CA GLY A 167 7.18 -3.87 -9.42
C GLY A 167 6.78 -4.22 -7.98
N GLN A 168 6.45 -3.22 -7.18
CA GLN A 168 6.03 -3.43 -5.79
C GLN A 168 4.68 -4.12 -5.67
N ASN A 169 3.71 -3.75 -6.52
CA ASN A 169 2.39 -4.39 -6.51
C ASN A 169 2.46 -5.84 -7.01
N ILE A 170 3.25 -6.12 -8.06
CA ILE A 170 3.53 -7.49 -8.51
C ILE A 170 4.19 -8.29 -7.40
N ALA A 171 5.22 -7.74 -6.75
CA ALA A 171 5.90 -8.41 -5.65
C ALA A 171 4.94 -8.70 -4.49
N ALA A 172 4.11 -7.73 -4.09
CA ALA A 172 3.11 -7.91 -3.05
C ALA A 172 2.10 -9.01 -3.40
N ALA A 173 1.59 -9.02 -4.64
CA ALA A 173 0.65 -10.04 -5.12
C ALA A 173 1.29 -11.43 -5.20
N MET A 174 2.55 -11.54 -5.64
CA MET A 174 3.27 -12.82 -5.68
C MET A 174 3.58 -13.36 -4.28
N ILE A 175 4.02 -12.50 -3.37
CA ILE A 175 4.32 -12.89 -1.99
C ILE A 175 3.04 -13.35 -1.29
N GLY A 176 1.99 -12.53 -1.32
CA GLY A 176 0.72 -12.84 -0.67
C GLY A 176 -0.03 -14.00 -1.32
N GLY A 177 -0.09 -14.05 -2.65
CA GLY A 177 -0.94 -14.99 -3.38
C GLY A 177 -0.30 -16.34 -3.74
N ALA A 178 1.03 -16.45 -3.73
CA ALA A 178 1.73 -17.67 -4.17
C ALA A 178 2.82 -18.15 -3.20
N LEU A 179 3.81 -17.30 -2.91
CA LEU A 179 4.99 -17.72 -2.14
C LEU A 179 4.64 -18.07 -0.69
N LEU A 180 3.86 -17.21 -0.03
CA LEU A 180 3.48 -17.43 1.37
C LEU A 180 2.58 -18.67 1.53
N PRO A 181 1.52 -18.87 0.74
CA PRO A 181 0.76 -20.12 0.72
C PRO A 181 1.61 -21.37 0.50
N ALA A 182 2.59 -21.29 -0.40
CA ALA A 182 3.44 -22.42 -0.73
C ALA A 182 4.31 -22.86 0.46
N VAL A 183 4.70 -21.94 1.35
CA VAL A 183 5.53 -22.24 2.53
C VAL A 183 4.69 -22.52 3.77
N CYS A 184 3.66 -21.71 4.03
CA CYS A 184 2.85 -21.83 5.25
C CYS A 184 1.85 -22.98 5.22
N THR A 185 1.30 -23.34 4.04
CA THR A 185 0.31 -24.43 3.99
C THR A 185 0.92 -25.80 4.31
N PRO A 186 2.10 -26.19 3.77
CA PRO A 186 2.74 -27.45 4.15
C PRO A 186 3.03 -27.56 5.64
N TYR A 187 3.44 -26.45 6.26
CA TYR A 187 3.66 -26.38 7.70
C TYR A 187 2.37 -26.71 8.47
N MET A 188 1.25 -26.08 8.10
CA MET A 188 -0.05 -26.34 8.73
C MET A 188 -0.54 -27.78 8.49
N CYS A 189 -0.37 -28.31 7.28
CA CYS A 189 -0.72 -29.70 6.98
C CYS A 189 0.13 -30.67 7.80
N GLY A 190 1.44 -30.45 7.90
CA GLY A 190 2.33 -31.25 8.74
C GLY A 190 1.92 -31.23 10.21
N PHE A 191 1.54 -30.06 10.73
CA PHE A 191 1.03 -29.94 12.11
C PHE A 191 -0.23 -30.76 12.36
N LEU A 192 -1.22 -30.69 11.46
CA LEU A 192 -2.44 -31.49 11.57
C LEU A 192 -2.16 -33.00 11.51
N MET A 193 -1.25 -33.42 10.64
CA MET A 193 -0.87 -34.83 10.53
C MET A 193 -0.18 -35.36 11.78
N MET A 194 0.64 -34.53 12.43
CA MET A 194 1.25 -34.87 13.72
C MET A 194 0.20 -35.06 14.81
N GLN A 195 -0.83 -34.21 14.85
CA GLN A 195 -1.91 -34.32 15.83
C GLN A 195 -2.79 -35.57 15.62
N GLU A 196 -3.16 -35.89 14.37
CA GLU A 196 -4.13 -36.97 14.12
C GLU A 196 -3.51 -38.36 14.01
N THR A 197 -2.32 -38.48 13.39
CA THR A 197 -1.85 -39.80 12.92
C THR A 197 -0.61 -40.33 13.64
N LYS A 198 0.13 -39.48 14.38
CA LYS A 198 1.45 -39.79 14.98
C LYS A 198 2.46 -40.47 14.02
N LYS A 199 2.19 -40.46 12.70
CA LYS A 199 2.98 -41.18 11.68
C LYS A 199 4.21 -40.39 11.22
N PHE A 200 4.19 -39.07 11.35
CA PHE A 200 5.32 -38.22 10.98
C PHE A 200 6.19 -37.92 12.21
N PRO A 201 7.52 -38.04 12.10
CA PRO A 201 8.41 -37.63 13.16
C PRO A 201 8.30 -36.12 13.37
N GLU A 202 8.26 -35.70 14.64
CA GLU A 202 8.27 -34.27 14.98
C GLU A 202 9.58 -33.63 14.51
N PRO A 203 9.53 -32.47 13.82
CA PRO A 203 10.73 -31.77 13.42
C PRO A 203 11.45 -31.24 14.66
N ARG A 204 12.67 -31.73 14.91
CA ARG A 204 13.48 -31.34 16.07
C ARG A 204 14.24 -30.05 15.83
N ASN A 205 14.46 -29.73 14.55
CA ASN A 205 15.26 -28.60 14.09
C ASN A 205 14.50 -27.74 13.07
N LEU A 206 14.85 -26.45 13.00
CA LEU A 206 14.32 -25.54 11.98
C LEU A 206 14.62 -26.04 10.56
N LEU A 207 15.77 -26.69 10.35
CA LEU A 207 16.13 -27.29 9.07
C LEU A 207 15.14 -28.39 8.68
N GLU A 208 14.78 -29.27 9.60
CA GLU A 208 13.81 -30.35 9.36
C GLU A 208 12.42 -29.77 9.02
N MET A 209 12.00 -28.72 9.74
CA MET A 209 10.77 -28.00 9.44
C MET A 209 10.77 -27.38 8.04
N VAL A 210 11.87 -26.71 7.65
CA VAL A 210 12.02 -26.10 6.32
C VAL A 210 12.04 -27.18 5.23
N THR A 211 12.71 -28.30 5.46
CA THR A 211 12.73 -29.42 4.51
C THR A 211 11.35 -30.04 4.33
N MET A 212 10.57 -30.23 5.40
CA MET A 212 9.18 -30.69 5.32
C MET A 212 8.33 -29.73 4.49
N CYS A 213 8.48 -28.42 4.74
CA CYS A 213 7.75 -27.41 3.97
C CYS A 213 8.14 -27.48 2.50
N TRP A 214 9.44 -27.55 2.20
CA TRP A 214 9.97 -27.63 0.86
C TRP A 214 9.47 -28.85 0.08
N GLU A 215 9.45 -30.03 0.70
CA GLU A 215 8.93 -31.25 0.09
C GLU A 215 7.42 -31.13 -0.18
N GLY A 216 6.63 -30.65 0.79
CA GLY A 216 5.19 -30.42 0.61
C GLY A 216 4.87 -29.35 -0.44
N SER A 217 5.76 -28.36 -0.65
CA SER A 217 5.59 -27.35 -1.70
C SER A 217 5.83 -27.89 -3.12
N LYS A 218 6.52 -29.03 -3.29
CA LYS A 218 6.88 -29.54 -4.64
C LYS A 218 5.63 -29.81 -5.48
N ILE A 219 4.58 -30.37 -4.86
CA ILE A 219 3.32 -30.68 -5.55
C ILE A 219 2.57 -29.42 -6.00
N ALA A 220 2.81 -28.29 -5.34
CA ALA A 220 2.24 -27.00 -5.69
C ALA A 220 2.91 -26.37 -6.92
N ARG A 221 4.11 -26.80 -7.32
CA ARG A 221 4.87 -26.18 -8.43
C ARG A 221 4.09 -26.14 -9.75
N THR A 222 3.36 -27.20 -10.07
CA THR A 222 2.51 -27.25 -11.26
C THR A 222 1.39 -26.21 -11.21
N ARG A 223 0.83 -25.94 -10.03
CA ARG A 223 -0.19 -24.90 -9.85
C ARG A 223 0.41 -23.50 -9.77
N MET A 224 1.60 -23.36 -9.17
CA MET A 224 2.34 -22.09 -9.16
C MET A 224 2.68 -21.62 -10.58
N ALA A 225 3.03 -22.53 -11.50
CA ALA A 225 3.28 -22.18 -12.89
C ALA A 225 2.06 -21.52 -13.59
N LEU A 226 0.83 -21.81 -13.13
CA LEU A 226 -0.40 -21.19 -13.64
C LEU A 226 -0.78 -19.93 -12.84
N VAL A 227 -0.59 -19.95 -11.52
CA VAL A 227 -0.98 -18.87 -10.62
C VAL A 227 -0.07 -17.64 -10.75
N LEU A 228 1.25 -17.83 -10.92
CA LEU A 228 2.21 -16.74 -11.04
C LEU A 228 1.92 -15.79 -12.22
N PRO A 229 1.73 -16.26 -13.47
CA PRO A 229 1.39 -15.35 -14.57
C PRO A 229 0.03 -14.67 -14.37
N LEU A 230 -0.93 -15.35 -13.75
CA LEU A 230 -2.23 -14.74 -13.41
C LEU A 230 -2.06 -13.60 -12.39
N GLN A 231 -1.23 -13.78 -11.36
CA GLN A 231 -0.93 -12.74 -10.37
C GLN A 231 -0.24 -11.54 -11.01
N VAL A 232 0.73 -11.78 -11.89
CA VAL A 232 1.41 -10.71 -12.63
C VAL A 232 0.40 -9.95 -13.51
N ALA A 233 -0.47 -10.66 -14.24
CA ALA A 233 -1.46 -10.03 -15.10
C ALA A 233 -2.47 -9.19 -14.31
N VAL A 234 -3.01 -9.72 -13.20
CA VAL A 234 -3.95 -9.00 -12.34
C VAL A 234 -3.27 -7.79 -11.68
N ALA A 235 -2.06 -7.94 -11.15
CA ALA A 235 -1.30 -6.84 -10.55
C ALA A 235 -0.92 -5.77 -11.57
N ALA A 236 -0.60 -6.15 -12.81
CA ALA A 236 -0.33 -5.19 -13.88
C ALA A 236 -1.59 -4.42 -14.26
N ALA A 237 -2.69 -5.11 -14.55
CA ALA A 237 -3.97 -4.48 -14.89
C ALA A 237 -4.47 -3.57 -13.76
N SER A 238 -4.32 -4.00 -12.51
CA SER A 238 -4.71 -3.21 -11.34
C SER A 238 -3.84 -1.96 -11.19
N THR A 239 -2.52 -2.08 -11.40
CA THR A 239 -1.60 -0.93 -11.36
C THR A 239 -1.89 0.07 -12.46
N TYR A 240 -2.07 -0.35 -13.71
CA TYR A 240 -2.37 0.58 -14.79
C TYR A 240 -3.71 1.31 -14.60
N THR A 241 -4.73 0.58 -14.13
CA THR A 241 -6.03 1.17 -13.79
C THR A 241 -5.88 2.21 -12.68
N LEU A 242 -5.10 1.89 -11.64
CA LEU A 242 -4.84 2.77 -10.51
C LEU A 242 -4.06 4.03 -10.92
N LEU A 243 -3.02 3.88 -11.74
CA LEU A 243 -2.23 5.01 -12.25
C LEU A 243 -3.06 5.93 -13.15
N TRP A 244 -3.91 5.34 -14.01
CA TRP A 244 -4.86 6.11 -14.83
C TRP A 244 -5.87 6.86 -13.96
N GLY A 245 -6.46 6.19 -12.96
CA GLY A 245 -7.40 6.80 -12.02
C GLY A 245 -6.76 7.95 -11.24
N ARG A 246 -5.51 7.77 -10.81
CA ARG A 246 -4.73 8.77 -10.07
C ARG A 246 -4.48 10.02 -10.92
N ASP A 247 -3.95 9.85 -12.13
CA ASP A 247 -3.67 10.96 -13.04
C ASP A 247 -4.93 11.77 -13.34
N ARG A 248 -6.06 11.08 -13.55
CA ARG A 248 -7.33 11.73 -13.80
C ARG A 248 -7.89 12.44 -12.57
N PHE A 249 -7.87 11.78 -11.42
CA PHE A 249 -8.30 12.34 -10.14
C PHE A 249 -7.58 13.66 -9.85
N TYR A 250 -6.25 13.69 -9.99
CA TYR A 250 -5.47 14.91 -9.74
C TYR A 250 -5.71 16.01 -10.76
N LYS A 251 -5.79 15.67 -12.06
CA LYS A 251 -6.17 16.65 -13.10
C LYS A 251 -7.55 17.25 -12.88
N THR A 252 -8.52 16.45 -12.46
CA THR A 252 -9.88 16.91 -12.16
C THR A 252 -9.89 17.77 -10.88
N MET A 253 -9.10 17.42 -9.87
CA MET A 253 -8.94 18.20 -8.65
C MET A 253 -8.31 19.58 -8.92
N ASP A 254 -7.35 19.67 -9.85
CA ASP A 254 -6.73 20.94 -10.25
C ASP A 254 -7.64 21.77 -11.18
N ALA A 255 -8.51 21.12 -11.96
CA ALA A 255 -9.45 21.80 -12.85
C ALA A 255 -10.65 22.43 -12.11
N ASP A 256 -11.07 21.86 -10.98
CA ASP A 256 -12.17 22.34 -10.15
C ASP A 256 -11.75 22.44 -8.67
N PRO A 257 -11.04 23.53 -8.28
CA PRO A 257 -10.51 23.68 -6.94
C PRO A 257 -11.60 23.92 -5.88
N ASP A 258 -12.79 24.41 -6.28
CA ASP A 258 -13.88 24.68 -5.34
C ASP A 258 -14.58 23.38 -4.92
N LEU A 259 -14.81 22.47 -5.87
CA LEU A 259 -15.26 21.12 -5.56
C LEU A 259 -14.27 20.39 -4.65
N ALA A 260 -12.97 20.51 -4.93
CA ALA A 260 -11.93 19.91 -4.12
C ALA A 260 -11.97 20.43 -2.68
N ARG A 261 -12.10 21.74 -2.47
CA ARG A 261 -12.22 22.37 -1.14
C ARG A 261 -13.44 21.88 -0.38
N GLU A 262 -14.61 21.80 -1.03
CA GLU A 262 -15.84 21.31 -0.41
C GLU A 262 -15.69 19.86 0.07
N LEU A 263 -15.13 19.00 -0.79
CA LEU A 263 -14.92 17.59 -0.47
C LEU A 263 -13.86 17.40 0.63
N ILE A 264 -12.80 18.20 0.64
CA ILE A 264 -11.81 18.19 1.72
C ILE A 264 -12.48 18.59 3.04
N HIS A 265 -13.23 19.68 3.07
CA HIS A 265 -13.93 20.11 4.28
C HIS A 265 -14.94 19.06 4.77
N LYS A 266 -15.68 18.43 3.86
CA LYS A 266 -16.58 17.31 4.17
C LYS A 266 -15.81 16.10 4.71
N SER A 267 -14.65 15.78 4.13
CA SER A 267 -13.82 14.66 4.54
C SER A 267 -13.23 14.83 5.95
N MET A 268 -12.90 16.07 6.35
CA MET A 268 -12.42 16.39 7.70
C MET A 268 -13.49 16.13 8.75
N ASN A 269 -14.77 16.35 8.40
CA ASN A 269 -15.91 16.10 9.29
C ASN A 269 -16.38 14.63 9.28
N THR A 270 -15.93 13.82 8.32
CA THR A 270 -16.37 12.44 8.17
C THR A 270 -15.49 11.50 9.00
N VAL A 271 -16.11 10.79 9.95
CA VAL A 271 -15.43 9.83 10.83
C VAL A 271 -15.19 8.52 10.09
N THR A 272 -13.93 8.07 9.99
CA THR A 272 -13.61 6.78 9.34
C THR A 272 -14.08 5.58 10.17
N PHE A 273 -14.28 4.42 9.55
CA PHE A 273 -14.55 3.18 10.26
C PHE A 273 -13.43 2.80 11.25
N GLY A 274 -12.16 3.06 10.89
CA GLY A 274 -11.02 2.88 11.78
C GLY A 274 -11.05 3.83 12.99
N GLU A 275 -11.46 5.08 12.81
CA GLU A 275 -11.73 6.00 13.92
C GLU A 275 -12.91 5.54 14.76
N ARG A 276 -13.98 4.98 14.18
CA ARG A 276 -15.10 4.40 14.93
C ARG A 276 -14.64 3.23 15.81
N ILE A 277 -13.82 2.33 15.27
CA ILE A 277 -13.22 1.23 16.04
C ILE A 277 -12.30 1.77 17.12
N ARG A 278 -11.40 2.72 16.82
CA ARG A 278 -10.52 3.32 17.83
C ARG A 278 -11.31 4.04 18.92
N ASN A 279 -12.37 4.76 18.57
CA ASN A 279 -13.25 5.42 19.52
C ASN A 279 -14.07 4.41 20.33
N TYR A 280 -14.36 3.23 19.78
CA TYR A 280 -14.97 2.13 20.51
C TYR A 280 -13.98 1.44 21.47
N LEU A 281 -12.75 1.18 21.01
CA LEU A 281 -11.67 0.61 21.82
C LEU A 281 -11.26 1.54 22.98
N LYS A 282 -11.23 2.86 22.74
CA LYS A 282 -11.00 3.87 23.78
C LYS A 282 -12.08 3.90 24.86
N LYS A 283 -13.30 3.41 24.56
CA LYS A 283 -14.39 3.29 25.55
C LYS A 283 -14.24 2.04 26.43
N ILE A 284 -13.33 1.13 26.10
CA ILE A 284 -13.06 -0.08 26.89
C ILE A 284 -11.97 0.26 27.93
N PRO A 285 -12.26 0.22 29.25
CA PRO A 285 -11.34 0.67 30.30
C PRO A 285 -10.00 -0.08 30.35
N ALA A 286 -9.94 -1.30 29.82
CA ALA A 286 -8.75 -2.15 29.83
C ALA A 286 -7.64 -1.73 28.83
N ILE A 287 -7.96 -0.90 27.84
CA ILE A 287 -7.05 -0.54 26.72
C ILE A 287 -6.66 0.95 26.78
N SER A 288 -7.28 1.76 27.66
CA SER A 288 -7.09 3.21 27.67
C SER A 288 -5.73 3.68 28.19
N GLY A 289 -5.00 2.83 28.93
CA GLY A 289 -3.71 3.19 29.55
C GLY A 289 -2.50 3.16 28.61
N GLU A 290 -2.56 2.48 27.47
CA GLU A 290 -1.38 2.25 26.60
C GLU A 290 -1.37 3.08 25.30
N ILE A 291 -2.47 3.75 24.94
CA ILE A 291 -2.54 4.52 23.69
C ILE A 291 -2.37 6.03 23.97
N HIS A 292 -1.14 6.43 24.34
CA HIS A 292 -0.73 7.82 24.22
C HIS A 292 -0.24 8.10 22.80
N THR A 293 -1.12 8.68 21.98
CA THR A 293 -0.74 9.36 20.73
C THR A 293 -1.17 10.82 20.81
N PRO A 294 -0.31 11.79 20.43
CA PRO A 294 -0.63 13.21 20.51
C PRO A 294 -1.86 13.57 19.65
N PRO A 295 -2.62 14.61 20.03
CA PRO A 295 -3.88 14.95 19.38
C PRO A 295 -3.65 15.49 17.96
N GLU A 296 -4.09 14.73 16.96
CA GLU A 296 -4.17 15.05 15.52
C GLU A 296 -5.02 16.31 15.19
N LYS A 297 -5.47 17.06 16.21
CA LYS A 297 -6.34 18.25 16.07
C LYS A 297 -5.59 19.57 16.00
N GLU A 298 -4.31 19.63 16.36
CA GLU A 298 -3.56 20.91 16.35
C GLU A 298 -3.14 21.33 14.94
N ASP A 299 -2.83 20.40 14.04
CA ASP A 299 -2.45 20.69 12.65
C ASP A 299 -3.62 21.27 11.81
N VAL A 300 -4.85 21.16 12.30
CA VAL A 300 -6.09 21.54 11.59
C VAL A 300 -6.48 23.02 11.79
N LYS A 301 -5.91 23.71 12.78
CA LYS A 301 -6.26 25.12 13.05
C LYS A 301 -5.77 26.10 11.98
N ASN A 302 -4.84 25.69 11.11
CA ASN A 302 -4.25 26.54 10.08
C ASN A 302 -4.97 26.48 8.71
N PHE A 303 -6.11 25.80 8.62
CA PHE A 303 -6.87 25.62 7.37
C PHE A 303 -8.09 26.54 7.26
N ARG A 304 -7.96 27.80 7.72
CA ARG A 304 -9.02 28.81 7.69
C ARG A 304 -8.70 29.94 6.73
#